data_AF-A0A6L4ZCV7-F1
#
_entry.id   AF-A0A6L4ZCV7-F1
#
_cell.length_a   1.000
_cell.length_b   1.000
_cell.length_c   1.000
_cell.angle_alpha   90.00
_cell.angle_beta   90.00
_cell.angle_gamma   90.00
#
_symmetry.space_group_name_H-M   'P 1'
#
loop_
_entity.id
_entity.type
_entity.pdbx_description
1 polymer ?
#
loop_
_entity_poly.entity_id
_entity_poly.type
_entity_poly.pdbx_seq_one_letter_code
_entity_poly.pdbx_strand_id
1 'polypeptide(L)'
;MRLRDSSLTRVKPLFDFIDADEEKLNRLLGLFKNNTQSITKNSIIKIGYGDNEITIPPSKSLSIWMLLNLNYLNKVKNYGVENIDSETFRKRKLLFSGDGALKDEAIRLIQMKSDLSARDWFIFEGKTHPDIFIETTDSIFVGEAKRTEKDITNKTKWLSQRDQLIRHIDSLLDQSKTICSFYILDRGEYSKGLFKERMKLYLEMDYFRDNLRHRNEQLIERAMKSFIGYIFWDDISDHFNISFPDKISDVT
;
A
#
# COMPACT_ATOMS: atom_id res chain seq x y z
N MET A 1 -0.49 20.18 -14.59
CA MET A 1 -0.92 18.90 -13.96
C MET A 1 0.11 18.36 -12.96
N ARG A 2 1.42 18.42 -13.23
CA ARG A 2 2.50 17.93 -12.32
C ARG A 2 2.55 18.57 -10.91
N LEU A 3 2.10 19.82 -10.75
CA LEU A 3 2.13 20.52 -9.45
C LEU A 3 1.21 19.91 -8.37
N ARG A 4 0.32 18.96 -8.72
CA ARG A 4 -0.61 18.33 -7.78
C ARG A 4 -0.14 16.97 -7.23
N ASP A 5 0.92 16.41 -7.77
CA ASP A 5 1.41 15.06 -7.44
C ASP A 5 2.46 15.10 -6.30
N SER A 6 2.08 14.61 -5.11
CA SER A 6 3.00 14.60 -3.94
C SER A 6 4.22 13.70 -4.15
N SER A 7 4.11 12.63 -4.94
CA SER A 7 5.24 11.75 -5.23
C SER A 7 6.36 12.51 -5.93
N LEU A 8 6.01 13.44 -6.83
CA LEU A 8 6.98 14.24 -7.58
C LEU A 8 7.36 15.55 -6.89
N THR A 9 6.44 16.21 -6.19
CA THR A 9 6.70 17.54 -5.62
C THR A 9 7.17 17.53 -4.17
N ARG A 10 7.03 16.43 -3.42
CA ARG A 10 7.50 16.34 -2.02
C ARG A 10 8.30 15.09 -1.74
N VAL A 11 7.79 13.90 -2.09
CA VAL A 11 8.48 12.63 -1.83
C VAL A 11 9.82 12.59 -2.56
N LYS A 12 9.81 12.80 -3.88
CA LYS A 12 11.06 12.80 -4.66
C LYS A 12 12.09 13.80 -4.14
N PRO A 13 11.80 15.10 -3.93
CA PRO A 13 12.76 16.04 -3.33
C PRO A 13 13.31 15.59 -1.97
N LEU A 14 12.47 15.04 -1.09
CA LEU A 14 12.91 14.52 0.21
C LEU A 14 13.90 13.37 0.03
N PHE A 15 13.57 12.39 -0.81
CA PHE A 15 14.39 11.19 -0.96
C PHE A 15 15.61 11.42 -1.85
N ASP A 16 15.58 12.37 -2.78
CA ASP A 16 16.76 12.88 -3.49
C ASP A 16 17.73 13.56 -2.51
N PHE A 17 17.23 14.26 -1.49
CA PHE A 17 18.07 14.84 -0.42
C PHE A 17 18.63 13.78 0.53
N ILE A 18 17.82 12.78 0.86
CA ILE A 18 18.24 11.66 1.72
C ILE A 18 19.32 10.84 1.00
N ASP A 19 19.17 10.59 -0.31
CA ASP A 19 20.16 9.91 -1.16
C ASP A 19 20.65 8.57 -0.59
N ALA A 20 19.72 7.76 -0.08
CA ALA A 20 20.01 6.48 0.58
C ALA A 20 20.97 6.55 1.79
N ASP A 21 21.21 7.73 2.35
CA ASP A 21 22.01 7.94 3.57
C ASP A 21 21.28 7.36 4.79
N GLU A 22 21.90 6.39 5.47
CA GLU A 22 21.28 5.71 6.61
C GLU A 22 21.05 6.65 7.81
N GLU A 23 21.92 7.63 8.03
CA GLU A 23 21.76 8.58 9.12
C GLU A 23 20.55 9.48 8.87
N LYS A 24 20.42 10.03 7.66
CA LYS A 24 19.25 10.84 7.29
C LYS A 24 17.96 10.03 7.31
N LEU A 25 17.98 8.78 6.85
CA LEU A 25 16.82 7.88 6.96
C LEU A 25 16.44 7.62 8.41
N ASN A 26 17.41 7.30 9.28
CA ASN A 26 17.15 7.11 10.69
C ASN A 26 16.60 8.36 11.37
N ARG A 27 17.08 9.55 10.97
CA ARG A 27 16.53 10.83 11.44
C ARG A 27 15.09 11.03 11.00
N LEU A 28 14.75 10.70 9.74
CA LEU A 28 13.37 10.75 9.23
C LEU A 28 12.48 9.78 10.02
N LEU A 29 12.93 8.54 10.20
CA LEU A 29 12.21 7.51 10.94
C LEU A 29 12.06 7.86 12.44
N GLY A 30 13.04 8.58 13.00
CA GLY A 30 12.98 9.11 14.36
C GLY A 30 11.91 10.17 14.60
N LEU A 31 11.28 10.71 13.53
CA LEU A 31 10.14 11.62 13.67
C LEU A 31 8.84 10.89 14.04
N PHE A 32 8.76 9.58 13.83
CA PHE A 32 7.58 8.80 14.19
C PHE A 32 7.57 8.52 15.70
N LYS A 33 6.37 8.61 16.31
CA LYS A 33 6.20 8.50 17.77
C LYS A 33 6.53 7.11 18.34
N ASN A 34 6.44 6.08 17.51
CA ASN A 34 6.73 4.71 17.91
C ASN A 34 8.19 4.42 17.58
N ASN A 35 8.93 3.87 18.56
CA ASN A 35 10.35 3.57 18.44
C ASN A 35 10.59 2.65 17.24
N THR A 36 11.01 3.22 16.12
CA THR A 36 11.27 2.49 14.88
C THR A 36 12.61 1.79 14.98
N GLN A 37 12.69 0.58 14.41
CA GLN A 37 13.97 -0.08 14.24
C GLN A 37 14.90 0.81 13.40
N SER A 38 16.10 1.09 13.92
CA SER A 38 17.09 1.85 13.17
C SER A 38 17.62 1.03 12.00
N ILE A 39 17.73 1.66 10.84
CA ILE A 39 18.42 1.13 9.68
C ILE A 39 19.91 1.05 10.00
N THR A 40 20.46 -0.16 9.90
CA THR A 40 21.88 -0.40 10.14
C THR A 40 22.71 -0.02 8.92
N LYS A 41 23.97 0.35 9.13
CA LYS A 41 24.89 0.74 8.05
C LYS A 41 25.04 -0.38 7.02
N ASN A 42 25.01 -0.04 5.74
CA ASN A 42 25.11 -0.94 4.59
C ASN A 42 23.99 -2.00 4.53
N SER A 43 22.86 -1.78 5.21
CA SER A 43 21.74 -2.75 5.19
C SER A 43 20.72 -2.48 4.09
N ILE A 44 20.75 -1.30 3.45
CA ILE A 44 19.79 -0.91 2.42
C ILE A 44 20.04 -1.75 1.16
N ILE A 45 19.01 -2.49 0.76
CA ILE A 45 19.01 -3.30 -0.46
C ILE A 45 18.37 -2.50 -1.60
N LYS A 46 17.28 -1.78 -1.30
CA LYS A 46 16.49 -1.10 -2.32
C LYS A 46 15.73 0.08 -1.74
N ILE A 47 15.63 1.15 -2.53
CA ILE A 47 14.70 2.25 -2.28
C ILE A 47 13.94 2.52 -3.58
N GLY A 48 12.63 2.77 -3.49
CA GLY A 48 11.85 3.29 -4.61
C GLY A 48 10.84 4.34 -4.15
N TYR A 49 10.76 5.40 -4.94
CA TYR A 49 9.93 6.59 -4.72
C TYR A 49 9.85 7.41 -6.01
N GLY A 50 8.86 8.30 -6.13
CA GLY A 50 8.70 9.19 -7.28
C GLY A 50 8.66 8.42 -8.61
N ASP A 51 9.54 8.77 -9.55
CA ASP A 51 9.60 8.08 -10.86
C ASP A 51 10.03 6.60 -10.76
N ASN A 52 10.60 6.19 -9.62
CA ASN A 52 11.12 4.85 -9.36
C ASN A 52 10.29 4.10 -8.30
N GLU A 53 9.00 4.44 -8.15
CA GLU A 53 8.09 3.74 -7.23
C GLU A 53 8.09 2.23 -7.45
N ILE A 54 8.13 1.47 -6.35
CA ILE A 54 8.12 0.01 -6.41
C ILE A 54 6.70 -0.48 -6.60
N THR A 55 6.56 -1.46 -7.48
CA THR A 55 5.31 -2.20 -7.65
C THR A 55 5.37 -3.50 -6.85
N ILE A 56 4.40 -3.71 -5.97
CA ILE A 56 4.29 -4.91 -5.15
C ILE A 56 3.12 -5.76 -5.67
N PRO A 57 3.32 -7.06 -5.99
CA PRO A 57 2.24 -7.93 -6.42
C PRO A 57 1.26 -8.21 -5.27
N PRO A 58 -0.02 -8.52 -5.57
CA PRO A 58 -0.97 -8.87 -4.53
C PRO A 58 -0.59 -10.18 -3.83
N SER A 59 -1.05 -10.33 -2.59
CA SER A 59 -0.89 -11.57 -1.85
C SER A 59 -1.56 -12.76 -2.58
N LYS A 60 -0.85 -13.90 -2.61
CA LYS A 60 -1.41 -15.17 -3.10
C LYS A 60 -2.56 -15.64 -2.23
N SER A 61 -2.44 -15.51 -0.91
CA SER A 61 -3.50 -15.95 0.01
C SER A 61 -4.77 -15.12 -0.16
N LEU A 62 -4.65 -13.81 -0.39
CA LEU A 62 -5.80 -12.97 -0.76
C LEU A 62 -6.42 -13.46 -2.08
N SER A 63 -5.60 -13.68 -3.11
CA SER A 63 -6.09 -14.09 -4.42
C SER A 63 -6.84 -15.43 -4.38
N ILE A 64 -6.33 -16.39 -3.61
CA ILE A 64 -7.00 -17.68 -3.35
C ILE A 64 -8.29 -17.46 -2.56
N TRP A 65 -8.25 -16.65 -1.49
CA TRP A 65 -9.43 -16.37 -0.69
C TRP A 65 -10.55 -15.74 -1.52
N MET A 66 -10.23 -14.80 -2.43
CA MET A 66 -11.22 -14.18 -3.33
C MET A 66 -11.88 -15.21 -4.24
N LEU A 67 -11.14 -16.21 -4.75
CA LEU A 67 -11.68 -17.31 -5.55
C LEU A 67 -12.58 -18.25 -4.75
N LEU A 68 -12.27 -18.45 -3.47
CA LEU A 68 -13.09 -19.26 -2.57
C LEU A 68 -14.33 -18.50 -2.06
N ASN A 69 -14.33 -17.17 -2.15
CA ASN A 69 -15.34 -16.29 -1.55
C ASN A 69 -15.91 -15.30 -2.59
N LEU A 70 -16.19 -15.75 -3.81
CA LEU A 70 -16.67 -14.89 -4.91
C LEU A 70 -17.94 -14.10 -4.56
N ASN A 71 -18.79 -14.63 -3.70
CA ASN A 71 -20.00 -13.98 -3.20
C ASN A 71 -19.74 -12.76 -2.29
N TYR A 72 -18.54 -12.66 -1.70
CA TYR A 72 -18.11 -11.48 -0.95
C TYR A 72 -17.57 -10.37 -1.84
N LEU A 73 -17.30 -10.65 -3.11
CA LEU A 73 -16.79 -9.65 -4.03
C LEU A 73 -17.91 -8.70 -4.49
N ASN A 74 -17.54 -7.45 -4.74
CA ASN A 74 -18.44 -6.46 -5.32
C ASN A 74 -19.02 -6.97 -6.64
N LYS A 75 -20.29 -6.67 -6.90
CA LYS A 75 -20.91 -6.90 -8.21
C LYS A 75 -20.35 -5.90 -9.21
N VAL A 76 -19.44 -6.36 -10.06
CA VAL A 76 -18.80 -5.53 -11.07
C VAL A 76 -19.42 -5.78 -12.44
N LYS A 77 -19.83 -4.72 -13.14
CA LYS A 77 -20.33 -4.80 -14.52
C LYS A 77 -19.34 -5.55 -15.42
N ASN A 78 -19.87 -6.43 -16.26
CA ASN A 78 -19.10 -7.26 -17.19
C ASN A 78 -17.94 -8.02 -16.54
N TYR A 79 -18.06 -8.41 -15.27
CA TYR A 79 -16.99 -9.10 -14.52
C TYR A 79 -15.64 -8.35 -14.57
N GLY A 80 -15.73 -7.02 -14.63
CA GLY A 80 -14.59 -6.13 -14.58
C GLY A 80 -13.75 -6.08 -15.86
N VAL A 81 -14.28 -6.50 -17.01
CA VAL A 81 -13.64 -6.33 -18.32
C VAL A 81 -14.47 -5.46 -19.27
N GLU A 82 -13.79 -4.78 -20.19
CA GLU A 82 -14.42 -3.91 -21.19
C GLU A 82 -14.97 -4.72 -22.37
N ASN A 83 -14.18 -5.68 -22.87
CA ASN A 83 -14.56 -6.55 -23.98
C ASN A 83 -15.28 -7.82 -23.49
N ILE A 84 -16.58 -7.93 -23.77
CA ILE A 84 -17.42 -9.08 -23.40
C ILE A 84 -17.14 -10.35 -24.20
N ASP A 85 -16.45 -10.23 -25.34
CA ASP A 85 -16.05 -11.38 -26.16
C ASP A 85 -14.67 -11.92 -25.78
N SER A 86 -14.01 -11.31 -24.79
CA SER A 86 -12.70 -11.75 -24.31
C SER A 86 -12.76 -13.09 -23.58
N GLU A 87 -11.68 -13.86 -23.66
CA GLU A 87 -11.54 -15.11 -22.89
C GLU A 87 -11.69 -14.85 -21.39
N THR A 88 -11.15 -13.73 -20.90
CA THR A 88 -11.30 -13.30 -19.49
C THR A 88 -12.76 -13.11 -19.10
N PHE A 89 -13.58 -12.48 -19.95
CA PHE A 89 -15.02 -12.35 -19.70
C PHE A 89 -15.65 -13.72 -19.55
N ARG A 90 -15.43 -14.61 -20.53
CA ARG A 90 -16.03 -15.95 -20.57
C ARG A 90 -15.65 -16.76 -19.34
N LYS A 91 -14.36 -16.78 -18.97
CA LYS A 91 -13.87 -17.51 -17.79
C LYS A 91 -14.43 -16.92 -16.50
N ARG A 92 -14.40 -15.60 -16.31
CA ARG A 92 -14.98 -14.99 -15.11
C ARG A 92 -16.48 -15.24 -15.00
N LYS A 93 -17.22 -15.15 -16.11
CA LYS A 93 -18.66 -15.44 -16.11
C LYS A 93 -18.95 -16.87 -15.62
N LEU A 94 -18.21 -17.87 -16.10
CA LEU A 94 -18.32 -19.26 -15.65
C LEU A 94 -17.96 -19.42 -14.17
N LEU A 95 -16.84 -18.81 -13.76
CA LEU A 95 -16.36 -18.83 -12.37
C LEU A 95 -17.42 -18.25 -11.41
N PHE A 96 -17.99 -17.09 -11.71
CA PHE A 96 -19.08 -16.48 -10.93
C PHE A 96 -20.41 -17.25 -11.02
N SER A 97 -20.56 -18.14 -11.99
CA SER A 97 -21.71 -19.05 -12.10
C SER A 97 -21.53 -20.35 -11.32
N GLY A 98 -20.40 -20.51 -10.61
CA GLY A 98 -20.14 -21.68 -9.74
C GLY A 98 -19.37 -22.81 -10.40
N ASP A 99 -18.69 -22.58 -11.52
CA ASP A 99 -17.86 -23.61 -12.18
C ASP A 99 -16.69 -24.03 -11.28
N GLY A 100 -16.80 -25.24 -10.71
CA GLY A 100 -15.81 -25.79 -9.78
C GLY A 100 -14.47 -26.12 -10.44
N ALA A 101 -14.50 -26.69 -11.65
CA ALA A 101 -13.28 -27.07 -12.36
C ALA A 101 -12.44 -25.84 -12.72
N LEU A 102 -13.10 -24.77 -13.16
CA LEU A 102 -12.43 -23.51 -13.47
C LEU A 102 -11.88 -22.82 -12.23
N LYS A 103 -12.57 -22.91 -11.09
CA LYS A 103 -12.08 -22.42 -9.80
C LYS A 103 -10.82 -23.18 -9.36
N ASP A 104 -10.82 -24.50 -9.48
CA ASP A 104 -9.67 -25.32 -9.12
C ASP A 104 -8.48 -25.05 -10.05
N GLU A 105 -8.73 -24.84 -11.34
CA GLU A 105 -7.72 -24.38 -12.29
C GLU A 105 -7.12 -23.03 -11.85
N ALA A 106 -7.95 -22.05 -11.51
CA ALA A 106 -7.51 -20.74 -11.06
C ALA A 106 -6.61 -20.81 -9.81
N ILE A 107 -7.02 -21.60 -8.81
CA ILE A 107 -6.26 -21.79 -7.57
C ILE A 107 -4.90 -22.44 -7.87
N ARG A 108 -4.89 -23.49 -8.70
CA ARG A 108 -3.65 -24.15 -9.12
C ARG A 108 -2.70 -23.19 -9.84
N LEU A 109 -3.23 -22.35 -10.74
CA LEU A 109 -2.44 -21.36 -11.47
C LEU A 109 -1.81 -20.33 -10.52
N ILE A 110 -2.53 -19.88 -9.48
CA ILE A 110 -1.96 -18.99 -8.46
C ILE A 110 -0.85 -19.68 -7.67
N GLN A 111 -1.06 -20.92 -7.26
CA GLN A 111 -0.09 -21.69 -6.47
C GLN A 111 1.21 -21.96 -7.23
N MET A 112 1.11 -22.22 -8.54
CA MET A 112 2.26 -22.51 -9.40
C MET A 112 3.10 -21.27 -9.74
N LYS A 113 2.54 -20.07 -9.70
CA LYS A 113 3.27 -18.84 -10.02
C LYS A 113 4.23 -18.46 -8.89
N SER A 114 5.41 -17.94 -9.22
CA SER A 114 6.34 -17.37 -8.22
C SER A 114 5.74 -16.11 -7.58
N ASP A 115 5.20 -15.20 -8.40
CA ASP A 115 4.47 -14.00 -8.01
C ASP A 115 3.23 -13.75 -8.89
N LEU A 116 2.38 -12.82 -8.48
CA LEU A 116 1.14 -12.44 -9.17
C LEU A 116 1.26 -11.09 -9.88
N SER A 117 2.43 -10.79 -10.45
CA SER A 117 2.69 -9.50 -11.09
C SER A 117 1.99 -9.33 -12.44
N ALA A 118 1.72 -10.42 -13.16
CA ALA A 118 0.99 -10.41 -14.42
C ALA A 118 -0.52 -10.32 -14.19
N ARG A 119 -1.22 -9.55 -15.02
CA ARG A 119 -2.68 -9.54 -15.03
C ARG A 119 -3.18 -10.80 -15.74
N ASP A 120 -3.94 -11.61 -15.01
CA ASP A 120 -4.60 -12.80 -15.54
C ASP A 120 -6.09 -12.83 -15.18
N TRP A 121 -6.86 -13.67 -15.87
CA TRP A 121 -8.31 -13.74 -15.73
C TRP A 121 -8.77 -14.09 -14.30
N PHE A 122 -7.96 -14.84 -13.56
CA PHE A 122 -8.21 -15.25 -12.17
C PHE A 122 -7.69 -14.26 -11.11
N ILE A 123 -7.07 -13.15 -11.53
CA ILE A 123 -6.53 -12.12 -10.61
C ILE A 123 -7.54 -10.98 -10.47
N PHE A 124 -8.11 -10.85 -9.27
CA PHE A 124 -9.09 -9.82 -8.95
C PHE A 124 -8.48 -8.62 -8.22
N GLU A 125 -7.39 -8.82 -7.47
CA GLU A 125 -6.65 -7.72 -6.84
C GLU A 125 -5.46 -7.31 -7.72
N GLY A 126 -5.31 -6.01 -7.94
CA GLY A 126 -4.17 -5.48 -8.71
C GLY A 126 -2.90 -5.38 -7.86
N LYS A 127 -1.79 -5.08 -8.55
CA LYS A 127 -0.57 -4.59 -7.90
C LYS A 127 -0.85 -3.34 -7.06
N THR A 128 0.02 -3.12 -6.08
CA THR A 128 -0.02 -1.96 -5.22
C THR A 128 1.29 -1.18 -5.31
N HIS A 129 1.20 0.13 -5.11
CA HIS A 129 2.26 1.09 -5.41
C HIS A 129 2.39 2.07 -4.23
N PRO A 130 3.23 1.79 -3.22
CA PRO A 130 3.48 2.74 -2.16
C PRO A 130 4.31 3.91 -2.71
N ASP A 131 4.03 5.13 -2.24
CA ASP A 131 4.79 6.33 -2.62
C ASP A 131 6.26 6.23 -2.14
N ILE A 132 6.49 5.49 -1.04
CA ILE A 132 7.80 5.26 -0.44
C ILE A 132 7.97 3.76 -0.17
N PHE A 133 9.06 3.18 -0.66
CA PHE A 133 9.49 1.83 -0.35
C PHE A 133 10.98 1.81 0.00
N ILE A 134 11.34 1.29 1.17
CA ILE A 134 12.73 1.06 1.56
C ILE A 134 12.84 -0.39 2.04
N GLU A 135 13.73 -1.16 1.45
CA GLU A 135 14.03 -2.52 1.86
C GLU A 135 15.45 -2.59 2.41
N THR A 136 15.58 -3.08 3.63
CA THR A 136 16.86 -3.43 4.25
C THR A 136 17.03 -4.95 4.29
N THR A 137 18.14 -5.42 4.85
CA THR A 137 18.38 -6.85 5.09
C THR A 137 17.33 -7.51 5.99
N ASP A 138 16.80 -6.78 6.96
CA ASP A 138 15.93 -7.30 8.01
C ASP A 138 14.52 -6.67 8.05
N SER A 139 14.31 -5.55 7.36
CA SER A 139 13.12 -4.72 7.47
C SER A 139 12.64 -4.21 6.11
N ILE A 140 11.36 -3.87 6.03
CA ILE A 140 10.74 -3.19 4.89
C ILE A 140 9.92 -2.03 5.43
N PHE A 141 10.19 -0.84 4.92
CA PHE A 141 9.43 0.37 5.21
C PHE A 141 8.55 0.70 4.00
N VAL A 142 7.25 0.88 4.24
CA VAL A 142 6.27 1.32 3.23
C VAL A 142 5.53 2.55 3.69
N GLY A 143 5.59 3.61 2.89
CA GLY A 143 5.01 4.90 3.22
C GLY A 143 3.99 5.36 2.18
N GLU A 144 2.97 6.04 2.66
CA GLU A 144 1.99 6.75 1.84
C GLU A 144 2.06 8.25 2.14
N ALA A 145 2.17 9.03 1.09
CA ALA A 145 2.20 10.48 1.10
C ALA A 145 0.83 11.01 0.68
N LYS A 146 0.26 11.91 1.48
CA LYS A 146 -1.01 12.59 1.16
C LYS A 146 -0.84 14.08 1.29
N ARG A 147 -1.48 14.83 0.38
CA ARG A 147 -1.39 16.29 0.35
C ARG A 147 -2.69 16.98 0.02
N THR A 148 -3.37 16.59 -1.05
CA THR A 148 -4.60 17.28 -1.52
C THR A 148 -5.81 16.36 -1.57
N GLU A 149 -5.57 15.07 -1.41
CA GLU A 149 -6.57 14.04 -1.32
C GLU A 149 -7.44 14.32 -0.10
N LYS A 150 -8.76 14.24 -0.28
CA LYS A 150 -9.70 14.48 0.82
C LYS A 150 -9.86 13.28 1.75
N ASP A 151 -9.47 12.09 1.29
CA ASP A 151 -9.60 10.83 2.03
C ASP A 151 -8.59 9.80 1.52
N ILE A 152 -8.45 8.71 2.26
CA ILE A 152 -7.63 7.54 1.92
C ILE A 152 -8.44 6.60 1.03
N THR A 153 -7.79 5.98 0.04
CA THR A 153 -8.42 4.93 -0.75
C THR A 153 -8.71 3.72 0.12
N ASN A 154 -9.99 3.42 0.34
CA ASN A 154 -10.44 2.40 1.29
C ASN A 154 -11.20 1.23 0.64
N LYS A 155 -11.21 1.16 -0.69
CA LYS A 155 -11.89 0.13 -1.47
C LYS A 155 -11.15 -0.12 -2.77
N THR A 156 -11.34 -1.31 -3.32
CA THR A 156 -10.91 -1.65 -4.67
C THR A 156 -12.12 -1.98 -5.53
N LYS A 157 -11.86 -2.30 -6.80
CA LYS A 157 -12.91 -2.70 -7.74
C LYS A 157 -13.74 -3.88 -7.21
N TRP A 158 -13.09 -4.83 -6.55
CA TRP A 158 -13.70 -6.09 -6.13
C TRP A 158 -13.97 -6.19 -4.62
N LEU A 159 -13.37 -5.36 -3.78
CA LEU A 159 -13.56 -5.37 -2.33
C LEU A 159 -14.01 -4.01 -1.83
N SER A 160 -15.07 -3.96 -1.02
CA SER A 160 -15.64 -2.74 -0.45
C SER A 160 -14.87 -2.22 0.76
N GLN A 161 -14.09 -3.07 1.43
CA GLN A 161 -13.20 -2.74 2.54
C GLN A 161 -11.79 -3.20 2.20
N ARG A 162 -10.99 -2.27 1.69
CA ARG A 162 -9.62 -2.55 1.25
C ARG A 162 -8.77 -1.28 1.24
N ASP A 163 -8.24 -0.95 2.40
CA ASP A 163 -7.41 0.21 2.70
C ASP A 163 -6.05 0.18 1.98
N GLN A 164 -5.63 1.32 1.45
CA GLN A 164 -4.42 1.45 0.63
C GLN A 164 -3.14 1.02 1.37
N LEU A 165 -2.91 1.51 2.58
CA LEU A 165 -1.69 1.14 3.32
C LEU A 165 -1.76 -0.32 3.77
N ILE A 166 -2.94 -0.80 4.21
CA ILE A 166 -3.12 -2.22 4.57
C ILE A 166 -2.91 -3.15 3.38
N ARG A 167 -3.23 -2.73 2.15
CA ARG A 167 -2.92 -3.49 0.93
C ARG A 167 -1.43 -3.67 0.70
N HIS A 168 -0.64 -2.62 0.96
CA HIS A 168 0.83 -2.70 0.90
C HIS A 168 1.35 -3.70 1.93
N ILE A 169 0.91 -3.55 3.19
CA ILE A 169 1.30 -4.42 4.29
C ILE A 169 0.96 -5.87 3.97
N ASP A 170 -0.27 -6.16 3.54
CA ASP A 170 -0.74 -7.51 3.23
C ASP A 170 0.11 -8.22 2.17
N SER A 171 0.55 -7.47 1.17
CA SER A 171 1.41 -7.97 0.08
C SER A 171 2.82 -8.32 0.56
N LEU A 172 3.21 -7.85 1.74
CA LEU A 172 4.52 -8.06 2.36
C LEU A 172 4.46 -9.05 3.55
N LEU A 173 3.28 -9.37 4.09
CA LEU A 173 3.11 -10.21 5.29
C LEU A 173 3.70 -11.62 5.17
N ASP A 174 3.85 -12.15 3.95
CA ASP A 174 4.42 -13.48 3.73
C ASP A 174 5.96 -13.48 3.79
N GLN A 175 6.59 -12.31 3.87
CA GLN A 175 8.03 -12.19 4.07
C GLN A 175 8.38 -12.29 5.55
N SER A 176 9.61 -12.71 5.86
CA SER A 176 10.10 -12.80 7.25
C SER A 176 10.55 -11.46 7.84
N LYS A 177 10.80 -10.45 6.98
CA LYS A 177 11.30 -9.13 7.40
C LYS A 177 10.33 -8.39 8.30
N THR A 178 10.84 -7.58 9.21
CA THR A 178 10.03 -6.61 9.95
C THR A 178 9.37 -5.65 8.96
N ILE A 179 8.09 -5.34 9.14
CA ILE A 179 7.39 -4.38 8.29
C ILE A 179 7.15 -3.13 9.14
N CYS A 180 7.47 -1.97 8.59
CA CYS A 180 7.16 -0.66 9.16
C CYS A 180 6.35 0.12 8.13
N SER A 181 5.15 0.58 8.51
CA SER A 181 4.23 1.27 7.63
C SER A 181 3.82 2.61 8.21
N PHE A 182 3.69 3.63 7.36
CA PHE A 182 3.45 4.99 7.85
C PHE A 182 2.77 5.89 6.83
N TYR A 183 2.30 7.03 7.32
CA TYR A 183 1.85 8.14 6.48
C TYR A 183 2.71 9.40 6.66
N ILE A 184 2.88 10.15 5.58
CA ILE A 184 3.29 11.56 5.60
C ILE A 184 2.12 12.39 5.10
N LEU A 185 1.60 13.26 5.96
CA LEU A 185 0.35 13.98 5.73
C LEU A 185 0.56 15.49 5.64
N ASP A 186 -0.39 16.17 5.00
CA ASP A 186 -0.50 17.62 5.07
C ASP A 186 -1.28 18.05 6.32
N ARG A 187 -0.74 18.98 7.11
CA ARG A 187 -1.33 19.42 8.37
C ARG A 187 -2.66 20.16 8.14
N GLY A 188 -2.76 20.91 7.05
CA GLY A 188 -3.97 21.63 6.68
C GLY A 188 -5.11 20.68 6.39
N GLU A 189 -4.89 19.67 5.54
CA GLU A 189 -5.91 18.64 5.26
C GLU A 189 -6.22 17.78 6.48
N TYR A 190 -5.22 17.43 7.29
CA TYR A 190 -5.45 16.67 8.52
C TYR A 190 -6.38 17.39 9.49
N SER A 191 -6.22 18.71 9.61
CA SER A 191 -7.02 19.55 10.50
C SER A 191 -8.49 19.64 10.08
N LYS A 192 -8.83 19.31 8.82
CA LYS A 192 -10.22 19.21 8.34
C LYS A 192 -10.96 17.97 8.86
N GLY A 193 -10.27 17.07 9.57
CA GLY A 193 -10.87 16.01 10.39
C GLY A 193 -10.92 14.63 9.76
N LEU A 194 -11.06 14.50 8.43
CA LEU A 194 -11.18 13.18 7.78
C LEU A 194 -9.95 12.28 8.02
N PHE A 195 -8.73 12.78 7.76
CA PHE A 195 -7.52 12.02 8.07
C PHE A 195 -7.35 11.74 9.56
N LYS A 196 -7.76 12.66 10.44
CA LYS A 196 -7.70 12.45 11.89
C LYS A 196 -8.54 11.25 12.31
N GLU A 197 -9.77 11.13 11.82
CA GLU A 197 -10.62 9.97 12.11
C GLU A 197 -10.07 8.70 11.45
N ARG A 198 -9.54 8.78 10.23
CA ARG A 198 -8.90 7.63 9.56
C ARG A 198 -7.70 7.11 10.33
N MET A 199 -6.82 7.98 10.83
CA MET A 199 -5.63 7.57 11.58
C MET A 199 -5.98 6.83 12.87
N LYS A 200 -7.13 7.12 13.50
CA LYS A 200 -7.59 6.36 14.67
C LYS A 200 -7.91 4.90 14.32
N LEU A 201 -8.40 4.62 13.10
CA LEU A 201 -8.75 3.27 12.68
C LEU A 201 -7.54 2.32 12.67
N TYR A 202 -6.33 2.85 12.49
CA TYR A 202 -5.10 2.04 12.56
C TYR A 202 -4.73 1.59 13.99
N LEU A 203 -5.46 2.06 15.01
CA LEU A 203 -5.38 1.56 16.38
C LEU A 203 -6.43 0.48 16.68
N GLU A 204 -7.34 0.21 15.75
CA GLU A 204 -8.48 -0.69 15.94
C GLU A 204 -8.21 -2.05 15.25
N MET A 205 -8.11 -3.11 16.04
CA MET A 205 -7.86 -4.47 15.50
C MET A 205 -8.95 -4.91 14.52
N ASP A 206 -10.20 -4.57 14.79
CA ASP A 206 -11.33 -4.94 13.92
C ASP A 206 -11.23 -4.30 12.54
N TYR A 207 -10.64 -3.11 12.44
CA TYR A 207 -10.37 -2.48 11.15
C TYR A 207 -9.39 -3.31 10.32
N PHE A 208 -8.34 -3.85 10.94
CA PHE A 208 -7.41 -4.76 10.26
C PHE A 208 -8.08 -6.09 9.88
N ARG A 209 -8.90 -6.67 10.78
CA ARG A 209 -9.66 -7.90 10.48
C ARG A 209 -10.54 -7.74 9.25
N ASP A 210 -11.24 -6.60 9.15
CA ASP A 210 -12.11 -6.29 8.03
C ASP A 210 -11.34 -6.19 6.70
N ASN A 211 -10.12 -5.65 6.73
CA ASN A 211 -9.26 -5.50 5.54
C ASN A 211 -8.45 -6.76 5.19
N LEU A 212 -8.32 -7.71 6.13
CA LEU A 212 -7.45 -8.89 6.04
C LEU A 212 -8.19 -10.19 6.36
N ARG A 213 -9.45 -10.31 5.93
CA ARG A 213 -10.33 -11.48 6.20
C ARG A 213 -9.76 -12.83 5.76
N HIS A 214 -8.76 -12.83 4.88
CA HIS A 214 -8.05 -14.01 4.41
C HIS A 214 -6.85 -14.40 5.29
N ARG A 215 -6.46 -13.57 6.26
CA ARG A 215 -5.33 -13.80 7.17
C ARG A 215 -5.83 -14.33 8.51
N ASN A 216 -4.94 -15.00 9.23
CA ASN A 216 -5.18 -15.42 10.61
C ASN A 216 -4.85 -14.28 11.60
N GLU A 217 -5.28 -14.42 12.85
CA GLU A 217 -5.09 -13.39 13.89
C GLU A 217 -3.63 -12.99 14.10
N GLN A 218 -2.67 -13.93 14.00
CA GLN A 218 -1.24 -13.63 14.16
C GLN A 218 -0.73 -12.68 13.07
N LEU A 219 -1.11 -12.92 11.81
CA LEU A 219 -0.74 -12.05 10.69
C LEU A 219 -1.48 -10.71 10.72
N ILE A 220 -2.71 -10.69 11.21
CA ILE A 220 -3.49 -9.45 11.40
C ILE A 220 -2.84 -8.59 12.48
N GLU A 221 -2.48 -9.18 13.62
CA GLU A 221 -1.77 -8.48 14.69
C GLU A 221 -0.40 -7.96 14.21
N ARG A 222 0.34 -8.77 13.43
CA ARG A 222 1.58 -8.34 12.79
C ARG A 222 1.37 -7.15 11.85
N ALA A 223 0.31 -7.17 11.05
CA ALA A 223 -0.03 -6.06 10.16
C ALA A 223 -0.34 -4.79 10.94
N MET A 224 -1.12 -4.89 12.02
CA MET A 224 -1.45 -3.76 12.89
C MET A 224 -0.20 -3.18 13.55
N LYS A 225 0.66 -4.03 14.13
CA LYS A 225 1.92 -3.60 14.77
C LYS A 225 2.93 -3.01 13.79
N SER A 226 2.80 -3.29 12.49
CA SER A 226 3.66 -2.68 11.48
C SER A 226 3.42 -1.17 11.35
N PHE A 227 2.25 -0.65 11.74
CA PHE A 227 1.95 0.77 11.62
C PHE A 227 2.68 1.59 12.68
N ILE A 228 3.70 2.34 12.25
CA ILE A 228 4.55 3.15 13.14
C ILE A 228 4.00 4.57 13.35
N GLY A 229 2.94 4.94 12.64
CA GLY A 229 2.22 6.19 12.81
C GLY A 229 2.27 7.08 11.58
N TYR A 230 2.15 8.38 11.83
CA TYR A 230 2.17 9.40 10.78
C TYR A 230 2.91 10.66 11.26
N ILE A 231 3.47 11.38 10.31
CA ILE A 231 4.12 12.69 10.50
C ILE A 231 3.60 13.69 9.48
N PHE A 232 3.94 14.97 9.64
CA PHE A 232 3.53 16.01 8.71
C PHE A 232 4.67 16.47 7.82
N TRP A 233 4.33 16.92 6.60
CA TRP A 233 5.30 17.55 5.69
C TRP A 233 6.03 18.73 6.33
N ASP A 234 5.36 19.48 7.22
CA ASP A 234 5.98 20.57 7.97
C ASP A 234 7.06 20.07 8.94
N ASP A 235 6.82 18.96 9.64
CA ASP A 235 7.80 18.40 10.58
C ASP A 235 9.09 18.01 9.84
N ILE A 236 8.96 17.47 8.63
CA ILE A 236 10.09 17.10 7.76
C ILE A 236 10.82 18.35 7.25
N SER A 237 10.06 19.34 6.78
CA SER A 237 10.57 20.62 6.29
C SER A 237 11.44 21.30 7.35
N ASP A 238 10.94 21.37 8.58
CA ASP A 238 11.63 21.99 9.71
C ASP A 238 12.84 21.16 10.15
N HIS A 239 12.69 19.83 10.21
CA HIS A 239 13.76 18.93 10.69
C HIS A 239 14.97 18.87 9.75
N PHE A 240 14.74 18.91 8.44
CA PHE A 240 15.80 18.82 7.43
C PHE A 240 16.14 20.16 6.76
N ASN A 241 15.43 21.24 7.09
CA ASN A 241 15.56 22.54 6.45
C ASN A 241 15.41 22.45 4.92
N ILE A 242 14.43 21.68 4.44
CA ILE A 242 14.13 21.49 3.02
C ILE A 242 12.96 22.39 2.63
N SER A 243 13.07 23.11 1.52
CA SER A 243 11.94 23.82 0.91
C SER A 243 11.35 23.00 -0.23
N PHE A 244 10.08 22.60 -0.09
CA PHE A 244 9.41 21.81 -1.12
C PHE A 244 8.94 22.70 -2.28
N PRO A 245 9.11 22.26 -3.55
CA PRO A 245 8.74 23.03 -4.75
C PRO A 245 7.35 23.67 -4.72
N ASP A 246 6.37 23.01 -4.12
CA ASP A 246 4.99 23.48 -4.06
C ASP A 246 4.74 24.57 -2.99
N LYS A 247 5.67 24.75 -2.05
CA LYS A 247 5.63 25.85 -1.06
C LYS A 247 6.33 27.12 -1.55
N ILE A 248 7.09 27.03 -2.64
CA ILE A 248 7.83 28.16 -3.21
C ILE A 248 6.91 29.06 -4.07
N SER A 249 5.81 28.52 -4.61
CA SER A 249 4.89 29.23 -5.51
C SER A 249 3.81 30.09 -4.83
N ASP A 250 3.67 30.04 -3.50
CA ASP A 250 2.74 30.92 -2.76
C ASP A 250 3.40 32.24 -2.31
N VAL A 251 4.63 32.51 -2.78
CA VAL A 251 5.39 33.73 -2.51
C VAL A 251 5.78 34.42 -3.84
N THR A 252 4.78 34.75 -4.66
CA THR A 252 4.88 35.76 -5.73
C THR A 252 3.53 36.40 -5.98
#